data_AF-A0AB36IL04-F1
#
_entry.id   AF-A0AB36IL04-F1
#
_cell.length_a   1.000
_cell.length_b   1.000
_cell.length_c   1.000
_cell.angle_alpha   90.00
_cell.angle_beta   90.00
_cell.angle_gamma   90.00
#
_symmetry.space_group_name_H-M   'P 1'
#
loop_
_entity.id
_entity.type
_entity.pdbx_description
1 polymer ?
#
loop_
_entity_poly.entity_id
_entity_poly.type
_entity_poly.pdbx_seq_one_letter_code
_entity_poly.pdbx_strand_id
1 'polypeptide(L)'
;MTYKADYDLDLEKVVFRMSQLFEDLIPSENAFDYYDKSTWPTLTMAATWVQDDCLLIVFRVEESRGETFVGYFSRISPRYNPDNIEFGAVELMYADSIAGDWFIEKVDLKAPQKIHWRNTHHSLNTPADIEELLDYANEIPMWLSPDLEKWM
;
A
#
# COMPACT_ATOMS: atom_id res chain seq x y z
N MET A 1 -28.02 -5.13 0.17
CA MET A 1 -27.28 -5.57 1.36
C MET A 1 -25.81 -5.41 1.05
N THR A 2 -25.21 -4.34 1.53
CA THR A 2 -23.75 -4.24 1.64
C THR A 2 -23.36 -5.24 2.72
N TYR A 3 -22.66 -6.30 2.32
CA TYR A 3 -21.96 -7.14 3.27
C TYR A 3 -21.02 -6.21 4.05
N LYS A 4 -21.01 -6.32 5.38
CA LYS A 4 -20.04 -5.66 6.22
C LYS A 4 -19.26 -6.81 6.83
N ALA A 5 -18.03 -6.98 6.40
CA ALA A 5 -17.11 -7.96 6.95
C ALA A 5 -17.00 -7.81 8.48
N ASP A 6 -17.49 -8.79 9.25
CA ASP A 6 -17.33 -8.91 10.71
C ASP A 6 -15.95 -9.54 11.05
N TYR A 7 -14.88 -9.15 10.36
CA TYR A 7 -13.53 -9.65 10.63
C TYR A 7 -12.68 -8.53 11.23
N ASP A 8 -12.17 -8.78 12.43
CA ASP A 8 -11.17 -7.94 13.09
C ASP A 8 -9.81 -8.27 12.48
N LEU A 9 -9.40 -7.48 11.47
CA LEU A 9 -8.13 -7.66 10.79
C LEU A 9 -7.00 -7.09 11.65
N ASP A 10 -6.01 -7.92 11.94
CA ASP A 10 -4.78 -7.45 12.57
C ASP A 10 -3.92 -6.71 11.54
N LEU A 11 -4.03 -5.38 11.55
CA LEU A 11 -3.33 -4.51 10.61
C LEU A 11 -1.80 -4.59 10.74
N GLU A 12 -1.26 -4.90 11.93
CA GLU A 12 0.18 -5.11 12.09
C GLU A 12 0.64 -6.38 11.38
N LYS A 13 -0.15 -7.46 11.45
CA LYS A 13 0.11 -8.67 10.67
C LYS A 13 0.03 -8.41 9.16
N VAL A 14 -0.93 -7.61 8.71
CA VAL A 14 -1.02 -7.20 7.30
C VAL A 14 0.26 -6.49 6.87
N VAL A 15 0.72 -5.49 7.64
CA VAL A 15 1.95 -4.75 7.37
C VAL A 15 3.15 -5.68 7.32
N PHE A 16 3.31 -6.55 8.32
CA PHE A 16 4.40 -7.51 8.37
C PHE A 16 4.43 -8.40 7.13
N ARG A 17 3.29 -8.93 6.71
CA ARG A 17 3.21 -9.78 5.50
C ARG A 17 3.47 -9.03 4.21
N MET A 18 2.95 -7.82 4.08
CA MET A 18 3.19 -7.00 2.89
C MET A 18 4.67 -6.67 2.73
N SER A 19 5.34 -6.28 3.82
CA SER A 19 6.78 -6.02 3.80
C SER A 19 7.59 -7.24 3.37
N GLN A 20 7.25 -8.44 3.87
CA GLN A 20 7.90 -9.68 3.44
C GLN A 20 7.72 -9.96 1.94
N LEU A 21 6.52 -9.73 1.39
CA LEU A 21 6.28 -9.92 -0.05
C LEU A 21 7.07 -8.93 -0.90
N PHE A 22 7.16 -7.67 -0.49
CA PHE A 22 7.91 -6.66 -1.24
C PHE A 22 9.42 -6.95 -1.28
N GLU A 23 10.00 -7.47 -0.20
CA GLU A 23 11.41 -7.91 -0.19
C GLU A 23 11.71 -8.93 -1.30
N ASP A 24 10.79 -9.85 -1.56
CA ASP A 24 10.95 -10.89 -2.60
C ASP A 24 10.57 -10.37 -4.00
N LEU A 25 9.51 -9.58 -4.11
CA LEU A 25 8.94 -9.17 -5.39
C LEU A 25 9.68 -8.02 -6.06
N ILE A 26 10.17 -7.03 -5.30
CA ILE A 26 10.90 -5.89 -5.88
C ILE A 26 12.11 -6.36 -6.71
N PRO A 27 12.98 -7.27 -6.22
CA PRO A 27 14.05 -7.83 -7.03
C PRO A 27 13.57 -8.56 -8.29
N SER A 28 12.45 -9.30 -8.19
CA SER A 28 11.91 -10.15 -9.27
C SER A 28 11.26 -9.32 -10.38
N GLU A 29 10.42 -8.37 -10.01
CA GLU A 29 9.62 -7.57 -10.95
C GLU A 29 10.43 -6.44 -11.61
N ASN A 30 11.60 -6.11 -11.04
CA ASN A 30 12.53 -5.09 -11.55
C ASN A 30 13.89 -5.70 -11.96
N ALA A 31 13.94 -7.01 -12.24
CA ALA A 31 15.17 -7.74 -12.55
C ALA A 31 15.74 -7.46 -13.96
N PHE A 32 14.90 -6.99 -14.88
CA PHE A 32 15.17 -6.87 -16.32
C PHE A 32 15.33 -5.40 -16.71
N ASP A 33 16.39 -4.76 -16.22
CA ASP A 33 16.38 -3.30 -16.16
C ASP A 33 16.66 -2.55 -17.49
N TYR A 34 15.93 -1.44 -17.67
CA TYR A 34 16.10 -0.31 -18.60
C TYR A 34 16.81 0.88 -17.88
N TYR A 35 16.84 0.86 -16.55
CA TYR A 35 17.71 1.59 -15.61
C TYR A 35 18.84 0.66 -15.11
N ASP A 36 19.67 1.10 -14.17
CA ASP A 36 20.78 0.28 -13.67
C ASP A 36 20.30 -0.61 -12.50
N LYS A 37 20.57 -1.92 -12.54
CA LYS A 37 20.16 -2.92 -11.52
C LYS A 37 20.65 -2.63 -10.09
N SER A 38 21.41 -1.55 -9.92
CA SER A 38 21.91 -1.02 -8.66
C SER A 38 20.89 -0.12 -7.92
N THR A 39 19.76 0.27 -8.54
CA THR A 39 18.82 1.25 -7.96
C THR A 39 17.36 0.79 -7.99
N TRP A 40 17.04 -0.32 -7.32
CA TRP A 40 15.64 -0.71 -7.10
C TRP A 40 14.93 0.26 -6.16
N PRO A 41 13.61 0.47 -6.34
CA PRO A 41 12.83 1.25 -5.40
C PRO A 41 12.75 0.53 -4.06
N THR A 42 12.75 1.28 -2.97
CA THR A 42 12.36 0.77 -1.66
C THR A 42 10.90 1.12 -1.41
N LEU A 43 10.09 0.11 -1.07
CA LEU A 43 8.70 0.29 -0.69
C LEU A 43 8.56 0.06 0.81
N THR A 44 8.19 1.12 1.54
CA THR A 44 8.01 1.08 2.99
C THR A 44 6.55 1.34 3.33
N MET A 45 5.91 0.48 4.11
CA MET A 45 4.53 0.67 4.55
C MET A 45 4.39 1.99 5.32
N ALA A 46 3.43 2.83 4.92
CA ALA A 46 3.15 4.13 5.52
C ALA A 46 1.81 4.13 6.28
N ALA A 47 0.78 3.49 5.72
CA ALA A 47 -0.50 3.32 6.39
C ALA A 47 -1.25 2.08 5.86
N THR A 48 -2.17 1.55 6.67
CA THR A 48 -3.17 0.57 6.22
C THR A 48 -4.45 0.65 7.03
N TRP A 49 -5.60 0.46 6.37
CA TRP A 49 -6.91 0.45 7.02
C TRP A 49 -7.94 -0.33 6.19
N VAL A 50 -9.13 -0.52 6.77
CA VAL A 50 -10.25 -1.18 6.11
C VAL A 50 -11.38 -0.18 5.86
N GLN A 51 -11.91 -0.16 4.64
CA GLN A 51 -13.11 0.60 4.29
C GLN A 51 -13.94 -0.20 3.28
N ASP A 52 -15.24 -0.34 3.53
CA ASP A 52 -16.20 -0.99 2.61
C ASP A 52 -15.73 -2.35 2.05
N ASP A 53 -15.28 -3.24 2.94
CA ASP A 53 -14.68 -4.55 2.61
C ASP A 53 -13.41 -4.46 1.74
N CYS A 54 -12.77 -3.31 1.64
CA CYS A 54 -11.47 -3.14 1.00
C CYS A 54 -10.38 -2.95 2.05
N LEU A 55 -9.23 -3.58 1.81
CA LEU A 55 -7.97 -3.26 2.47
C LEU A 55 -7.30 -2.16 1.64
N LEU A 56 -7.04 -1.02 2.27
CA LEU A 56 -6.34 0.11 1.68
C LEU A 56 -4.95 0.19 2.30
N ILE A 57 -3.94 0.39 1.47
CA ILE A 57 -2.56 0.55 1.90
C ILE A 57 -1.96 1.79 1.25
N VAL A 58 -1.10 2.46 2.00
CA VAL A 58 -0.20 3.50 1.49
C VAL A 58 1.23 3.07 1.78
N PHE A 59 2.11 3.23 0.81
CA PHE A 59 3.53 3.00 0.97
C PHE A 59 4.35 4.21 0.50
N ARG A 60 5.44 4.48 1.21
CA ARG A 60 6.49 5.39 0.76
C ARG A 60 7.33 4.66 -0.27
N VAL A 61 7.55 5.33 -1.40
CA VAL A 61 8.44 4.88 -2.48
C VAL A 61 9.70 5.72 -2.41
N GLU A 62 10.84 5.08 -2.29
CA GLU A 62 12.16 5.73 -2.35
C GLU A 62 12.96 5.19 -3.51
N GLU A 63 13.48 6.09 -4.35
CA GLU A 63 14.33 5.73 -5.48
C GLU A 63 15.42 6.79 -5.68
N SER A 64 16.41 6.50 -6.52
CA SER A 64 17.51 7.43 -6.83
C SER A 64 17.06 8.81 -7.34
N ARG A 65 15.86 8.89 -7.92
CA ARG A 65 15.28 10.09 -8.52
C ARG A 65 14.49 10.96 -7.53
N GLY A 66 14.13 10.42 -6.37
CA GLY A 66 13.28 11.08 -5.38
C GLY A 66 12.40 10.10 -4.62
N GLU A 67 11.42 10.66 -3.93
CA GLU A 67 10.49 9.91 -3.09
C GLU A 67 9.08 10.47 -3.19
N THR A 68 8.09 9.61 -2.97
CA THR A 68 6.67 9.97 -2.95
C THR A 68 5.87 8.87 -2.25
N PHE A 69 4.55 8.99 -2.23
CA PHE A 69 3.66 7.97 -1.70
C PHE A 69 2.75 7.39 -2.76
N VAL A 70 2.36 6.14 -2.56
CA VAL A 70 1.39 5.46 -3.39
C VAL A 70 0.33 4.83 -2.52
N GLY A 71 -0.92 4.97 -2.97
CA GLY A 71 -2.06 4.27 -2.43
C GLY A 71 -2.51 3.13 -3.33
N TYR A 72 -2.87 2.00 -2.73
CA TYR A 72 -3.49 0.87 -3.39
C TYR A 72 -4.63 0.31 -2.54
N PHE A 73 -5.63 -0.29 -3.17
CA PHE A 73 -6.67 -1.03 -2.44
C PHE A 73 -6.98 -2.34 -3.13
N SER A 74 -7.39 -3.33 -2.32
CA SER A 74 -7.96 -4.59 -2.82
C SER A 74 -9.19 -4.97 -2.01
N ARG A 75 -10.14 -5.62 -2.67
CA ARG A 75 -11.34 -6.13 -2.00
C ARG A 75 -10.98 -7.37 -1.21
N ILE A 76 -11.31 -7.36 0.08
CA ILE A 76 -11.16 -8.52 0.96
C ILE A 76 -12.21 -9.56 0.56
N SER A 77 -11.75 -10.76 0.19
CA SER A 77 -12.62 -11.87 -0.16
C SER A 77 -12.74 -12.85 1.01
N PRO A 78 -13.95 -13.06 1.58
CA PRO A 78 -14.20 -13.99 2.69
C PRO A 78 -13.89 -15.47 2.39
N ARG A 79 -13.57 -15.81 1.14
CA ARG A 79 -13.33 -17.20 0.72
C ARG A 79 -12.00 -17.76 1.25
N TYR A 80 -11.15 -16.91 1.81
CA TYR A 80 -9.94 -17.34 2.49
C TYR A 80 -10.24 -17.85 3.90
N ASN A 81 -9.39 -18.75 4.40
CA ASN A 81 -9.50 -19.33 5.72
C ASN A 81 -9.63 -18.20 6.76
N PRO A 82 -10.72 -18.14 7.56
CA PRO A 82 -10.89 -17.11 8.59
C PRO A 82 -9.73 -17.08 9.60
N ASP A 83 -8.98 -18.18 9.76
CA ASP A 83 -7.78 -18.24 10.60
C ASP A 83 -6.56 -17.52 10.00
N ASN A 84 -6.63 -17.06 8.75
CA ASN A 84 -5.50 -16.44 8.04
C ASN A 84 -5.97 -15.36 7.04
N ILE A 85 -6.99 -14.60 7.43
CA ILE A 85 -7.64 -13.63 6.55
C ILE A 85 -6.72 -12.47 6.17
N GLU A 86 -5.75 -12.08 7.02
CA GLU A 86 -4.74 -11.07 6.71
C GLU A 86 -3.86 -11.49 5.53
N PHE A 87 -3.44 -12.77 5.52
CA PHE A 87 -2.63 -13.32 4.44
C PHE A 87 -3.42 -13.37 3.13
N GLY A 88 -4.67 -13.83 3.18
CA GLY A 88 -5.54 -13.85 2.00
C GLY A 88 -5.83 -12.44 1.47
N ALA A 89 -5.99 -11.45 2.34
CA ALA A 89 -6.19 -10.06 1.94
C ALA A 89 -4.96 -9.50 1.21
N VAL A 90 -3.76 -9.79 1.72
CA VAL A 90 -2.48 -9.36 1.14
C VAL A 90 -2.19 -10.06 -0.20
N GLU A 91 -2.40 -11.37 -0.32
CA GLU A 91 -2.22 -12.10 -1.59
C GLU A 91 -3.11 -11.55 -2.71
N LEU A 92 -4.32 -11.08 -2.37
CA LEU A 92 -5.24 -10.47 -3.32
C LEU A 92 -4.85 -9.06 -3.74
N MET A 93 -3.79 -8.46 -3.17
CA MET A 93 -3.36 -7.12 -3.55
C MET A 93 -2.61 -7.06 -4.88
N TYR A 94 -2.37 -8.19 -5.57
CA TYR A 94 -1.54 -8.24 -6.78
C TYR A 94 -0.22 -7.48 -6.53
N ALA A 95 0.47 -7.87 -5.44
CA ALA A 95 1.65 -7.16 -4.92
C ALA A 95 2.79 -7.07 -5.96
N ASP A 96 2.87 -8.03 -6.88
CA ASP A 96 3.76 -8.03 -8.05
C ASP A 96 3.54 -6.78 -8.92
N SER A 97 2.28 -6.46 -9.17
CA SER A 97 1.90 -5.30 -9.96
C SER A 97 2.24 -3.99 -9.25
N ILE A 98 2.33 -4.00 -7.91
CA ILE A 98 2.70 -2.85 -7.09
C ILE A 98 4.23 -2.69 -7.02
N ALA A 99 4.95 -3.81 -6.93
CA ALA A 99 6.40 -3.86 -6.84
C ALA A 99 7.12 -3.59 -8.18
N GLY A 100 6.44 -3.75 -9.32
CA GLY A 100 7.06 -3.67 -10.65
C GLY A 100 7.26 -2.27 -11.25
N ASP A 101 8.26 -2.17 -12.14
CA ASP A 101 8.79 -0.93 -12.73
C ASP A 101 7.71 -0.10 -13.44
N TRP A 102 6.80 -0.75 -14.17
CA TRP A 102 5.72 -0.07 -14.90
C TRP A 102 4.82 0.77 -13.99
N PHE A 103 4.72 0.37 -12.73
CA PHE A 103 3.94 1.11 -11.75
C PHE A 103 4.74 2.31 -11.19
N ILE A 104 6.00 2.10 -10.85
CA ILE A 104 6.91 3.13 -10.33
C ILE A 104 7.19 4.22 -11.38
N GLU A 105 7.23 3.89 -12.68
CA GLU A 105 7.38 4.88 -13.76
C GLU A 105 6.25 5.92 -13.84
N LYS A 106 5.09 5.64 -13.23
CA LYS A 106 3.89 6.48 -13.35
C LYS A 106 3.68 7.43 -12.17
N VAL A 107 4.48 7.31 -11.12
CA VAL A 107 4.36 8.14 -9.92
C VAL A 107 5.23 9.39 -10.06
N ASP A 108 4.80 10.51 -9.49
CA ASP A 108 5.57 11.75 -9.53
C ASP A 108 6.52 11.79 -8.32
N LEU A 109 7.73 11.26 -8.52
CA LEU A 109 8.78 11.21 -7.50
C LEU A 109 9.30 12.60 -7.04
N LYS A 110 8.77 13.70 -7.61
CA LYS A 110 9.07 15.07 -7.17
C LYS A 110 7.95 15.70 -6.34
N ALA A 111 6.88 14.95 -6.08
CA ALA A 111 5.79 15.34 -5.21
C ALA A 111 5.84 14.50 -3.92
N PRO A 112 6.76 14.82 -2.98
CA PRO A 112 7.08 13.95 -1.85
C PRO A 112 5.90 13.69 -0.93
N GLN A 113 4.95 14.63 -0.81
CA GLN A 113 3.80 14.49 0.08
C GLN A 113 2.54 13.95 -0.60
N LYS A 114 2.54 13.77 -1.92
CA LYS A 114 1.36 13.34 -2.67
C LYS A 114 1.18 11.82 -2.58
N ILE A 115 -0.07 11.37 -2.41
CA ILE A 115 -0.42 9.95 -2.53
C ILE A 115 -0.94 9.67 -3.94
N HIS A 116 -0.20 8.86 -4.68
CA HIS A 116 -0.57 8.43 -6.02
C HIS A 116 -1.44 7.17 -5.95
N TRP A 117 -2.76 7.32 -6.09
CA TRP A 117 -3.69 6.20 -6.11
C TRP A 117 -3.76 5.54 -7.49
N ARG A 118 -3.45 4.24 -7.57
CA ARG A 118 -3.48 3.49 -8.84
C ARG A 118 -4.89 3.20 -9.34
N ASN A 119 -5.79 2.90 -8.42
CA ASN A 119 -7.16 2.55 -8.69
C ASN A 119 -8.04 3.58 -7.98
N THR A 120 -9.04 4.12 -8.67
CA THR A 120 -10.05 4.97 -8.03
C THR A 120 -11.36 4.18 -7.97
N HIS A 121 -11.87 3.97 -6.77
CA HIS A 121 -13.22 3.48 -6.56
C HIS A 121 -14.01 4.60 -5.93
N HIS A 122 -15.05 5.08 -6.62
CA HIS A 122 -15.78 6.30 -6.22
C HIS A 122 -16.45 6.23 -4.83
N SER A 123 -16.52 5.04 -4.21
CA SER A 123 -17.03 4.88 -2.84
C SER A 123 -15.96 4.88 -1.76
N LEU A 124 -14.68 4.75 -2.12
CA LEU A 124 -13.59 4.73 -1.15
C LEU A 124 -13.09 6.15 -0.90
N ASN A 125 -12.85 6.50 0.36
CA ASN A 125 -12.23 7.76 0.70
C ASN A 125 -10.72 7.56 0.60
N THR A 126 -10.10 8.23 -0.37
CA THR A 126 -8.69 8.09 -0.69
C THR A 126 -8.00 9.45 -0.49
N PRO A 127 -7.30 9.65 0.64
CA PRO A 127 -6.58 10.90 0.92
C PRO A 127 -5.62 11.27 -0.21
N ALA A 128 -5.60 12.53 -0.62
CA ALA A 128 -4.79 12.99 -1.75
C ALA A 128 -3.30 13.13 -1.40
N ASP A 129 -2.99 13.35 -0.13
CA ASP A 129 -1.66 13.57 0.41
C ASP A 129 -1.54 13.09 1.86
N ILE A 130 -0.34 13.20 2.45
CA ILE A 130 -0.06 12.77 3.82
C ILE A 130 -0.80 13.58 4.87
N GLU A 131 -1.06 14.87 4.64
CA GLU A 131 -1.79 15.71 5.58
C GLU A 131 -3.26 15.23 5.68
N GLU A 132 -3.93 15.03 4.54
CA GLU A 132 -5.27 14.45 4.49
C GLU A 132 -5.32 13.03 5.07
N LEU A 133 -4.25 12.23 4.92
CA LEU A 133 -4.17 10.88 5.49
C LEU A 133 -4.12 10.92 7.02
N LEU A 134 -3.34 11.83 7.60
CA LEU A 134 -3.23 12.02 9.04
C LEU A 134 -4.53 12.54 9.63
N ASP A 135 -5.18 13.50 8.96
CA ASP A 135 -6.52 13.97 9.35
C ASP A 135 -7.51 12.81 9.34
N TYR A 136 -7.51 11.98 8.30
CA TYR A 136 -8.40 10.83 8.20
C TYR A 136 -8.12 9.74 9.24
N ALA A 137 -6.85 9.55 9.63
CA ALA A 137 -6.46 8.62 10.68
C ALA A 137 -7.02 9.01 12.07
N ASN A 138 -7.40 10.28 12.28
CA ASN A 138 -8.10 10.69 13.50
C ASN A 138 -9.59 10.27 13.50
N GLU A 139 -10.14 9.88 12.36
CA GLU A 139 -11.56 9.54 12.20
C GLU A 139 -11.85 8.03 12.21
N ILE A 140 -10.88 7.20 11.82
CA ILE A 140 -11.06 5.75 11.66
C ILE A 140 -9.89 4.94 12.24
N PRO A 141 -10.11 3.66 12.61
CA PRO A 141 -9.01 2.76 12.92
C PRO A 141 -8.09 2.57 11.72
N MET A 142 -6.81 2.89 11.92
CA MET A 142 -5.77 2.82 10.90
C MET A 142 -4.46 2.46 11.59
N TRP A 143 -3.65 1.64 10.92
CA TRP A 143 -2.24 1.52 11.28
C TRP A 143 -1.46 2.58 10.52
N LEU A 144 -0.59 3.30 11.23
CA LEU A 144 0.33 4.29 10.68
C LEU A 144 1.77 3.88 10.97
N SER A 145 2.67 4.15 10.02
CA SER A 145 4.10 3.99 10.24
C SER A 145 4.57 4.89 11.40
N PRO A 146 5.36 4.37 12.35
CA PRO A 146 6.00 5.19 13.38
C PRO A 146 6.92 6.29 12.83
N ASP A 147 7.35 6.15 11.58
CA ASP A 147 8.24 7.09 10.90
C ASP A 147 7.49 8.09 10.00
N LEU A 148 6.16 8.00 9.89
CA LEU A 148 5.36 8.80 8.96
C LEU A 148 5.57 10.32 9.14
N GLU A 149 5.60 10.80 10.38
CA GLU A 149 5.85 12.22 10.69
C GLU A 149 7.24 12.70 10.25
N LYS A 150 8.23 11.80 10.13
CA LYS A 150 9.59 12.14 9.67
C LYS A 150 9.66 12.29 8.16
N TRP A 151 8.66 11.77 7.44
CA TRP A 151 8.58 11.82 5.99
C TRP A 151 7.77 13.02 5.48
N MET A 152 7.22 13.84 6.39
CA MET A 152 6.56 15.12 6.09
C MET A 152 7.57 16.25 5.90
#